data_AF-F9FET0-F1
#
_entry.id   AF-F9FET0-F1
#
_cell.length_a   1.000
_cell.length_b   1.000
_cell.length_c   1.000
_cell.angle_alpha   90.00
_cell.angle_beta   90.00
_cell.angle_gamma   90.00
#
_symmetry.space_group_name_H-M   'P 1'
#
loop_
_entity.id
_entity.type
_entity.pdbx_description
1 polymer ?
#
loop_
_entity_poly.entity_id
_entity_poly.type
_entity_poly.pdbx_seq_one_letter_code
_entity_poly.pdbx_strand_id
1 'polypeptide(L)'
;MTYNSEKNTRLRARQLQLLHVLHMQIPEPYAEQITQEDIALANAFKPCWTHSLASPKHVLTYPHEWVTKKRSLAAVLRSFLNKLCPLINEDQ
;
A
#
# COMPACT_ATOMS: atom_id res chain seq x y z
N MET A 1 5.35 -0.34 -21.83
CA MET A 1 4.31 -1.00 -21.01
C MET A 1 4.28 -0.42 -19.58
N THR A 2 4.10 0.90 -19.44
CA THR A 2 4.26 1.62 -18.16
C THR A 2 2.95 1.81 -17.39
N TYR A 3 1.83 1.95 -18.11
CA TYR A 3 0.50 2.24 -17.55
C TYR A 3 -0.01 1.19 -16.53
N ASN A 4 0.19 -0.10 -16.81
CA ASN A 4 -0.24 -1.18 -15.89
C ASN A 4 0.62 -1.25 -14.61
N SER A 5 1.90 -0.90 -14.71
CA SER A 5 2.82 -0.90 -13.55
C SER A 5 2.42 0.20 -12.56
N GLU A 6 2.14 1.41 -13.07
CA GLU A 6 1.74 2.56 -12.25
C GLU A 6 0.40 2.34 -11.56
N LYS A 7 -0.60 1.79 -12.28
CA LYS A 7 -1.90 1.43 -11.69
C LYS A 7 -1.75 0.42 -10.54
N ASN A 8 -0.85 -0.56 -10.70
CA ASN A 8 -0.56 -1.56 -9.66
C ASN A 8 0.16 -0.95 -8.46
N THR A 9 1.11 -0.03 -8.67
CA THR A 9 1.79 0.68 -7.58
C THR A 9 0.82 1.53 -6.78
N ARG A 10 -0.06 2.29 -7.45
CA ARG A 10 -1.13 3.08 -6.79
C ARG A 10 -2.13 2.20 -6.03
N LEU A 11 -2.47 1.03 -6.57
CA LEU A 11 -3.30 0.04 -5.88
C LEU A 11 -2.62 -0.48 -4.60
N ARG A 12 -1.33 -0.80 -4.66
CA ARG A 12 -0.56 -1.24 -3.48
C ARG A 12 -0.45 -0.17 -2.42
N ALA A 13 -0.20 1.09 -2.81
CA ALA A 13 -0.20 2.23 -1.91
C ALA A 13 -1.52 2.33 -1.12
N ARG A 14 -2.67 2.17 -1.80
CA ARG A 14 -4.00 2.17 -1.17
C ARG A 14 -4.18 1.04 -0.17
N GLN A 15 -3.78 -0.18 -0.54
CA GLN A 15 -3.90 -1.34 0.34
C GLN A 15 -3.02 -1.20 1.59
N LEU A 16 -1.83 -0.61 1.46
CA LEU A 16 -0.94 -0.33 2.60
C LEU A 16 -1.54 0.73 3.54
N GLN A 17 -2.09 1.82 2.98
CA GLN A 17 -2.80 2.83 3.77
C GLN A 17 -3.98 2.23 4.54
N LEU A 18 -4.82 1.42 3.87
CA LEU A 18 -5.97 0.78 4.49
C LEU A 18 -5.54 -0.16 5.62
N LEU A 19 -4.54 -1.01 5.38
CA LEU A 19 -4.02 -1.92 6.40
C LEU A 19 -3.47 -1.17 7.62
N HIS A 20 -2.74 -0.06 7.40
CA HIS A 20 -2.22 0.76 8.49
C HIS A 20 -3.33 1.43 9.31
N VAL A 21 -4.32 2.03 8.66
CA VAL A 21 -5.47 2.66 9.34
C VAL A 21 -6.28 1.63 10.14
N LEU A 22 -6.47 0.43 9.58
CA LEU A 22 -7.15 -0.65 10.29
C LEU A 22 -6.33 -1.17 11.46
N HIS A 23 -5.01 -1.34 11.29
CA HIS A 23 -4.10 -1.74 12.36
C HIS A 23 -4.13 -0.77 13.55
N MET A 24 -4.27 0.53 13.30
CA MET A 24 -4.41 1.55 14.35
C MET A 24 -5.73 1.42 15.16
N GLN A 25 -6.76 0.79 14.60
CA GLN A 25 -8.03 0.54 15.30
C GLN A 25 -8.05 -0.84 15.95
N ILE A 26 -7.59 -1.86 15.23
CA ILE A 26 -7.55 -3.26 15.63
C ILE A 26 -6.16 -3.79 15.24
N PRO A 27 -5.28 -4.13 16.20
CA PRO A 27 -3.93 -4.58 15.89
C PRO A 27 -3.90 -5.85 15.02
N GLU A 28 -3.76 -5.67 13.72
CA GLU A 28 -3.56 -6.76 12.76
C GLU A 28 -2.13 -7.31 12.85
N PRO A 29 -1.94 -8.65 12.83
CA PRO A 29 -0.60 -9.24 12.86
C PRO A 29 0.25 -8.76 11.67
N TYR A 30 1.56 -8.61 11.91
CA TYR A 30 2.56 -8.24 10.90
C TYR A 30 2.43 -6.83 10.32
N ALA A 31 1.31 -6.14 10.50
CA ALA A 31 1.11 -4.75 10.05
C ALA A 31 2.02 -3.75 10.77
N GLU A 32 2.59 -4.13 11.92
CA GLU A 32 3.70 -3.43 12.59
C GLU A 32 4.95 -3.25 11.71
N GLN A 33 5.09 -4.06 10.64
CA GLN A 33 6.19 -3.93 9.68
C GLN A 33 6.02 -2.70 8.77
N ILE A 34 4.82 -2.12 8.71
CA ILE A 34 4.57 -0.91 7.93
C ILE A 34 5.08 0.28 8.73
N THR A 35 6.13 0.91 8.23
CA THR A 35 6.72 2.09 8.86
C THR A 35 5.98 3.37 8.46
N GLN A 36 6.23 4.46 9.18
CA GLN A 36 5.73 5.78 8.79
C GLN A 36 6.27 6.22 7.44
N GLU A 37 7.50 5.81 7.08
CA GLU A 37 8.10 6.10 5.77
C GLU A 37 7.33 5.40 4.64
N ASP A 38 6.97 4.13 4.81
CA ASP A 38 6.14 3.38 3.85
C ASP A 38 4.80 4.08 3.59
N ILE A 39 4.20 4.66 4.64
CA ILE A 39 2.94 5.40 4.56
C ILE A 39 3.13 6.77 3.92
N ALA A 40 4.18 7.51 4.27
CA ALA A 40 4.50 8.78 3.64
C ALA A 40 4.72 8.60 2.12
N LEU A 41 5.41 7.53 1.73
CA LEU A 41 5.59 7.12 0.34
C LEU A 41 4.25 6.75 -0.30
N ALA A 42 3.42 5.94 0.35
CA ALA A 42 2.08 5.62 -0.18
C ALA A 42 1.21 6.87 -0.38
N ASN A 43 1.31 7.86 0.52
CA ASN A 43 0.61 9.15 0.43
C ASN A 43 1.11 10.00 -0.76
N ALA A 44 2.40 9.97 -1.06
CA ALA A 44 2.99 10.72 -2.18
C ALA A 44 2.40 10.32 -3.54
N PHE A 45 1.92 9.07 -3.68
CA PHE A 45 1.24 8.59 -4.88
C PHE A 45 -0.16 9.18 -5.10
N LYS A 46 -0.59 10.13 -4.25
CA LYS A 46 -1.92 10.77 -4.26
C LYS A 46 -2.98 9.75 -4.66
N PRO A 47 -3.16 8.66 -3.91
CA PRO A 47 -4.15 7.66 -4.26
C PRO A 47 -5.50 8.38 -4.32
N CYS A 48 -6.04 8.63 -5.52
CA CYS A 48 -7.26 9.44 -5.67
C CYS A 48 -8.39 8.83 -4.83
N TRP A 49 -8.68 9.46 -3.69
CA TRP A 49 -9.56 9.01 -2.64
C TRP A 49 -10.97 9.58 -2.85
N THR A 50 -11.52 9.40 -4.05
CA THR A 50 -12.93 9.66 -4.32
C THR A 50 -13.75 8.39 -4.44
N HIS A 51 -13.20 7.23 -4.08
CA HIS A 51 -14.01 6.04 -3.85
C HIS A 51 -14.26 5.88 -2.37
N SER A 52 -15.27 6.64 -1.95
CA SER A 52 -16.10 6.48 -0.78
C SER A 52 -15.98 5.10 -0.12
N LEU A 53 -15.76 5.12 1.19
CA LEU A 53 -15.98 3.99 2.11
C LEU A 53 -17.38 3.34 1.96
N ALA A 54 -18.27 3.90 1.13
CA ALA A 54 -19.63 3.45 0.89
C ALA A 54 -19.84 2.47 -0.30
N SER A 55 -18.80 1.88 -0.91
CA SER A 55 -19.01 0.81 -1.92
C SER A 55 -18.52 -0.56 -1.43
N PRO A 56 -19.41 -1.39 -0.86
CA PRO A 56 -19.09 -2.75 -0.38
C PRO A 56 -18.52 -3.66 -1.46
N LYS A 57 -18.78 -3.37 -2.74
CA LYS A 57 -18.36 -4.22 -3.87
C LYS A 57 -16.92 -3.96 -4.34
N HIS A 58 -16.29 -2.86 -3.90
CA HIS A 58 -14.94 -2.47 -4.30
C HIS A 58 -14.09 -2.06 -3.10
N VAL A 59 -14.42 -2.55 -1.89
CA VAL A 59 -13.51 -2.47 -0.76
C VAL A 59 -12.25 -3.20 -1.20
N LEU A 60 -11.24 -2.43 -1.59
CA LEU A 60 -9.93 -2.93 -1.96
C LEU A 60 -9.27 -3.46 -0.69
N THR A 61 -9.72 -4.63 -0.26
CA THR A 61 -9.13 -5.35 0.85
C THR A 61 -7.67 -5.62 0.51
N TYR A 62 -6.80 -5.46 1.52
CA TYR A 62 -5.44 -5.93 1.39
C TYR A 62 -5.45 -7.47 1.27
N PRO A 63 -4.47 -8.07 0.58
CA PRO A 63 -4.35 -9.52 0.52
C PRO A 63 -4.27 -10.13 1.92
N HIS A 64 -5.07 -11.16 2.18
CA HIS A 64 -5.12 -11.81 3.50
C HIS A 64 -3.76 -12.42 3.91
N GLU A 65 -2.89 -12.73 2.94
CA GLU A 65 -1.53 -13.18 3.19
C GLU A 65 -0.67 -12.15 3.93
N TRP A 66 -1.00 -10.86 3.86
CA TRP A 66 -0.22 -9.82 4.55
C TRP A 66 -0.34 -9.91 6.07
N VAL A 67 -1.52 -10.32 6.55
CA VAL A 67 -1.81 -10.47 7.98
C VAL A 67 -1.64 -11.91 8.48
N THR A 68 -1.55 -12.89 7.58
CA THR A 68 -1.35 -14.31 7.96
C THR A 68 0.07 -14.80 7.75
N LYS A 69 0.88 -14.17 6.87
CA LYS A 69 2.25 -14.59 6.56
C LYS A 69 3.22 -13.42 6.69
N LYS A 70 4.07 -13.45 7.73
CA LYS A 70 5.09 -12.42 8.01
C LYS A 70 5.88 -11.96 6.77
N ARG A 71 6.34 -12.92 5.96
CA ARG A 71 7.18 -12.65 4.77
C ARG A 71 6.42 -12.01 3.60
N SER A 72 5.09 -12.15 3.56
CA SER A 72 4.29 -11.64 2.43
C SER A 72 4.28 -10.11 2.41
N LEU A 73 3.94 -9.48 3.55
CA LEU A 73 3.96 -8.03 3.67
C LEU A 73 5.38 -7.47 3.52
N ALA A 74 6.39 -8.11 4.13
CA ALA A 74 7.79 -7.72 3.99
C ALA A 74 8.27 -7.71 2.52
N ALA A 75 7.89 -8.72 1.73
CA ALA A 75 8.23 -8.79 0.32
C ALA A 75 7.55 -7.67 -0.49
N VAL A 76 6.30 -7.35 -0.17
CA VAL A 76 5.57 -6.25 -0.81
C VAL A 76 6.20 -4.91 -0.47
N LEU A 77 6.49 -4.63 0.80
CA LEU A 77 7.13 -3.38 1.23
C LEU A 77 8.47 -3.19 0.51
N ARG A 78 9.33 -4.22 0.49
CA ARG A 78 10.60 -4.19 -0.26
C ARG A 78 10.40 -3.94 -1.76
N SER A 79 9.46 -4.64 -2.39
CA SER A 79 9.16 -4.43 -3.81
C SER A 79 8.56 -3.06 -4.07
N PHE A 80 7.80 -2.50 -3.13
CA PHE A 80 7.21 -1.19 -3.22
C PHE A 80 8.34 -0.16 -3.21
N LEU A 81 9.17 -0.15 -2.17
CA LEU A 81 10.36 0.71 -2.06
C LEU A 81 11.26 0.66 -3.31
N ASN A 82 11.59 -0.53 -3.80
CA ASN A 82 12.45 -0.69 -4.99
C ASN A 82 11.85 -0.13 -6.28
N LYS A 83 10.51 -0.16 -6.42
CA LYS A 83 9.81 0.44 -7.56
C LYS A 83 9.68 1.96 -7.40
N LEU A 84 9.80 2.47 -6.17
CA LEU A 84 9.68 3.88 -5.85
C LEU A 84 10.99 4.65 -5.97
N CYS A 85 12.12 4.06 -5.56
CA CYS A 85 13.44 4.67 -5.72
C CYS A 85 13.71 5.21 -7.14
N PRO A 86 13.39 4.51 -8.24
CA PRO A 86 13.59 5.07 -9.57
C PRO A 86 12.54 6.14 -9.95
N LEU A 87 11.29 6.03 -9.48
CA LEU A 87 10.22 6.98 -9.84
C LEU A 87 10.35 8.34 -9.14
N ILE A 88 10.95 8.40 -7.94
CA ILE A 88 11.18 9.65 -7.20
C ILE A 88 12.40 10.41 -7.77
N ASN A 89 13.35 9.70 -8.38
CA ASN A 89 14.55 10.31 -8.97
C ASN A 89 14.35 10.85 -10.39
N GLU A 90 13.26 10.50 -11.09
CA GLU A 90 12.96 11.04 -12.43
C GLU A 90 12.12 12.33 -12.41
N ASP A 91 11.70 12.79 -11.24
CA ASP A 91 10.92 14.04 -11.04
C ASP A 91 11.77 15.17 -10.38
N GLN A 92 13.10 15.07 -10.38
CA GLN A 92 14.04 16.16 -10.04
C GLN A 92 14.79 16.65 -11.29
#